data_AF-X0YX64-F1
#
_entry.id   AF-X0YX64-F1
#
_cell.length_a   1.000
_cell.length_b   1.000
_cell.length_c   1.000
_cell.angle_alpha   90.00
_cell.angle_beta   90.00
_cell.angle_gamma   90.00
#
_symmetry.space_group_name_H-M   'P 1'
#
loop_
_entity.id
_entity.type
_entity.pdbx_description
1 polymer ?
#
loop_
_entity_poly.entity_id
_entity_poly.type
_entity_poly.pdbx_seq_one_letter_code
_entity_poly.pdbx_strand_id
1 'polypeptide(L)'
;MAEAGVFDSLVNKLTGLPGIGKKTAQRLAFHIMKMSSEEALGLAKAIEDVKNKVTHCSRCLNLTEDDPCSICADMKRDRSLICIVENPSDVNALEKAGVFRGVYHVLGGAL
;
A
#
# COMPACT_ATOMS: atom_id res chain seq x y z
N MET A 1 1.73 36.51 2.37
CA MET A 1 1.60 35.05 2.17
C MET A 1 1.02 34.50 3.46
N ALA A 2 -0.24 34.06 3.44
CA ALA A 2 -0.88 33.52 4.64
C ALA A 2 -0.26 32.16 4.95
N GLU A 3 0.25 31.98 6.16
CA GLU A 3 0.49 30.65 6.73
C GLU A 3 -0.82 29.86 6.61
N ALA A 4 -0.86 28.85 5.75
CA ALA A 4 -1.95 27.90 5.75
C ALA A 4 -1.93 27.19 7.11
N GLY A 5 -3.03 27.26 7.86
CA GLY A 5 -3.10 26.66 9.19
C GLY A 5 -2.82 25.16 9.13
N VAL A 6 -2.41 24.55 10.26
CA VAL A 6 -2.13 23.11 10.36
C VAL A 6 -3.30 22.25 9.82
N PHE A 7 -4.53 22.73 10.02
CA PHE A 7 -5.73 22.13 9.46
C PHE A 7 -5.75 22.14 7.91
N ASP A 8 -5.47 23.29 7.28
CA ASP A 8 -5.45 23.42 5.82
C ASP A 8 -4.34 22.57 5.20
N SER A 9 -3.20 22.44 5.89
CA SER A 9 -2.11 21.54 5.49
C SER A 9 -2.58 20.08 5.42
N LEU A 10 -3.30 19.60 6.46
CA LEU A 10 -3.86 18.25 6.46
C LEU A 10 -4.88 18.06 5.33
N VAL A 11 -5.79 19.02 5.12
CA VAL A 11 -6.78 18.98 4.03
C VAL A 11 -6.09 18.90 2.67
N ASN A 12 -5.03 19.68 2.45
CA ASN A 12 -4.28 19.67 1.19
C ASN A 12 -3.59 18.33 0.96
N LYS A 13 -2.96 17.74 1.99
CA LYS A 13 -2.34 16.41 1.89
C LYS A 13 -3.36 15.32 1.57
N LEU A 14 -4.52 15.34 2.24
CA LEU A 14 -5.61 14.38 1.97
C LEU A 14 -6.21 14.54 0.57
N THR A 15 -6.30 15.77 0.06
CA THR A 15 -6.80 16.05 -1.30
C THR A 15 -5.87 15.50 -2.39
N GLY A 16 -4.57 15.31 -2.09
CA GLY A 16 -3.62 14.71 -3.03
C GLY A 16 -3.78 13.20 -3.21
N LEU A 17 -4.63 12.53 -2.44
CA LEU A 17 -4.84 11.09 -2.52
C LEU A 17 -5.85 10.74 -3.63
N PRO A 18 -5.66 9.62 -4.35
CA PRO A 18 -6.56 9.22 -5.42
C PRO A 18 -7.97 9.00 -4.86
N GLY A 19 -8.98 9.58 -5.54
CA GLY A 19 -10.39 9.47 -5.14
C GLY A 19 -10.84 10.43 -4.02
N ILE A 20 -9.98 11.30 -3.50
CA ILE A 20 -10.33 12.24 -2.42
C ILE A 20 -10.35 13.68 -2.92
N GLY A 21 -11.56 14.22 -3.15
CA GLY A 21 -11.75 15.64 -3.44
C GLY A 21 -11.74 16.53 -2.19
N LYS A 22 -11.57 17.85 -2.37
CA LYS A 22 -11.46 18.86 -1.29
C LYS A 22 -12.55 18.76 -0.21
N LYS A 23 -13.82 18.57 -0.60
CA LYS A 23 -14.95 18.42 0.34
C LYS A 23 -14.82 17.17 1.21
N THR A 24 -14.38 16.05 0.62
CA THR A 24 -14.13 14.80 1.34
C THR A 24 -12.89 14.92 2.24
N ALA A 25 -11.82 15.54 1.76
CA ALA A 25 -10.62 15.82 2.55
C ALA A 25 -10.92 16.66 3.80
N GLN A 26 -11.72 17.73 3.67
CA GLN A 26 -12.18 18.53 4.82
C GLN A 26 -12.96 17.69 5.83
N ARG A 27 -13.89 16.84 5.36
CA ARG A 27 -14.65 15.94 6.23
C ARG A 27 -13.74 14.97 6.99
N LEU A 28 -12.74 14.40 6.32
CA LEU A 28 -11.75 13.51 6.94
C LEU A 28 -10.86 14.26 7.94
N ALA A 29 -10.40 15.48 7.62
CA ALA A 29 -9.60 16.29 8.53
C ALA A 29 -10.37 16.63 9.83
N PHE A 30 -11.65 17.00 9.72
CA PHE A 30 -12.51 17.20 10.90
C PHE A 30 -12.77 15.90 11.68
N HIS A 31 -12.82 14.75 11.00
CA HIS A 31 -12.93 13.47 11.68
C HIS A 31 -11.66 13.17 12.49
N ILE A 32 -10.47 13.32 11.89
CA ILE A 32 -9.17 13.13 12.56
C ILE A 32 -9.03 14.05 13.79
N MET A 33 -9.48 15.31 13.70
CA MET A 33 -9.47 16.23 14.84
C MET A 33 -10.33 15.75 16.03
N LYS A 34 -11.37 14.96 15.77
CA LYS A 34 -12.26 14.40 16.80
C LYS A 34 -11.80 13.04 17.33
N MET A 35 -10.88 12.38 16.64
CA MET A 35 -10.31 11.11 17.09
C MET A 35 -9.47 11.34 18.35
N SER A 36 -9.26 10.27 19.12
CA SER A 36 -8.28 10.32 20.19
C SER A 36 -6.86 10.52 19.61
N SER A 37 -5.95 11.08 20.41
CA SER A 37 -4.56 11.23 19.99
C SER A 37 -3.91 9.89 19.63
N GLU A 38 -4.27 8.81 20.34
CA GLU A 38 -3.78 7.47 20.06
C GLU A 38 -4.19 6.98 18.67
N GLU A 39 -5.48 7.09 18.32
CA GLU A 39 -5.96 6.64 17.00
C GLU A 39 -5.40 7.50 15.86
N ALA A 40 -5.34 8.83 16.04
CA ALA A 40 -4.83 9.74 15.02
C ALA A 40 -3.34 9.53 14.76
N LEU A 41 -2.53 9.38 15.81
CA LEU A 41 -1.10 9.11 15.69
C LEU A 41 -0.83 7.67 15.24
N GLY A 42 -1.68 6.72 15.59
CA GLY A 42 -1.64 5.35 15.08
C GLY A 42 -1.81 5.31 13.55
N LEU A 43 -2.75 6.07 13.00
CA LEU A 43 -2.91 6.23 11.55
C LEU A 43 -1.66 6.84 10.89
N ALA A 44 -1.12 7.91 11.48
CA ALA A 44 0.11 8.54 10.98
C ALA A 44 1.28 7.55 10.98
N LYS A 45 1.39 6.73 12.03
CA LYS A 45 2.41 5.70 12.15
C LYS A 45 2.26 4.58 11.12
N ALA A 46 1.04 4.14 10.84
CA ALA A 46 0.78 3.14 9.79
C ALA A 46 1.23 3.65 8.40
N ILE A 47 0.99 4.93 8.10
CA ILE A 47 1.45 5.55 6.84
C ILE A 47 2.98 5.57 6.78
N GLU A 48 3.64 6.00 7.86
CA GLU A 48 5.10 6.01 7.97
C GLU A 48 5.70 4.61 7.79
N ASP A 49 5.13 3.62 8.48
CA ASP A 49 5.62 2.25 8.46
C ASP A 49 5.49 1.64 7.06
N VAL A 50 4.37 1.83 6.35
CA VAL A 50 4.23 1.35 4.97
C VAL A 50 5.28 1.99 4.04
N LYS A 51 5.62 3.27 4.22
CA LYS A 51 6.63 3.92 3.38
C LYS A 51 8.05 3.48 3.69
N ASN A 52 8.34 3.09 4.93
CA ASN A 52 9.70 2.77 5.37
C ASN A 52 10.01 1.27 5.38
N LYS A 53 9.01 0.40 5.60
CA LYS A 53 9.20 -1.04 5.78
C LYS A 53 8.85 -1.85 4.54
N VAL A 54 7.88 -1.40 3.74
CA VAL A 54 7.48 -2.12 2.53
C VAL A 54 8.50 -1.85 1.43
N THR A 55 9.12 -2.92 0.94
CA THR A 55 10.07 -2.93 -0.16
C THR A 55 9.63 -3.89 -1.26
N HIS A 56 10.43 -3.99 -2.32
CA HIS A 56 10.24 -4.99 -3.37
C HIS A 56 11.07 -6.23 -3.07
N CYS A 57 10.47 -7.40 -3.23
CA CYS A 57 11.16 -8.69 -3.15
C CYS A 57 12.27 -8.75 -4.21
N SER A 58 13.48 -9.17 -3.81
CA SER A 58 14.64 -9.31 -4.71
C SER A 58 14.45 -10.33 -5.83
N ARG A 59 13.45 -11.22 -5.73
CA ARG A 59 13.20 -12.31 -6.69
C ARG A 59 12.04 -12.04 -7.66
N CYS A 60 10.91 -11.57 -7.14
CA CYS A 60 9.67 -11.44 -7.91
C CYS A 60 9.18 -9.99 -8.04
N LEU A 61 9.86 -9.03 -7.39
CA LEU A 61 9.47 -7.63 -7.34
C LEU A 61 8.08 -7.36 -6.75
N ASN A 62 7.45 -8.35 -6.09
CA ASN A 62 6.24 -8.11 -5.32
C ASN A 62 6.53 -7.25 -4.08
N LEU A 63 5.52 -6.54 -3.58
CA LEU A 63 5.62 -5.78 -2.33
C LEU A 63 5.71 -6.73 -1.13
N THR A 64 6.64 -6.46 -0.24
CA THR A 64 6.89 -7.27 0.95
C THR A 64 7.62 -6.50 2.04
N GLU A 65 7.51 -6.96 3.28
CA GLU A 65 8.32 -6.50 4.41
C GLU A 65 9.56 -7.40 4.61
N ASP A 66 9.53 -8.63 4.07
CA ASP A 66 10.58 -9.63 4.20
C ASP A 66 11.15 -9.99 2.83
N ASP A 67 12.48 -9.95 2.68
CA ASP A 67 13.15 -10.34 1.45
C ASP A 67 13.94 -11.64 1.63
N PRO A 68 13.59 -12.74 0.93
CA PRO A 68 12.55 -12.88 -0.09
C PRO A 68 11.13 -12.98 0.49
N CYS A 69 10.13 -12.53 -0.28
CA CYS A 69 8.73 -12.52 0.16
C CYS A 69 8.21 -13.94 0.48
N SER A 70 7.13 -14.01 1.27
CA SER A 70 6.51 -15.26 1.73
C SER A 70 6.20 -16.25 0.59
N ILE A 71 5.77 -15.76 -0.58
CA ILE A 71 5.50 -16.57 -1.76
C ILE A 71 6.79 -17.21 -2.31
N CYS A 72 7.88 -16.44 -2.41
CA CYS A 72 9.16 -16.92 -2.91
C CYS A 72 9.88 -17.84 -1.90
N ALA A 73 9.64 -17.64 -0.61
CA ALA A 73 10.19 -18.46 0.47
C ALA A 73 9.45 -19.81 0.61
N ASP A 74 8.18 -19.88 0.22
CA ASP A 74 7.38 -21.11 0.33
C ASP A 74 7.90 -22.23 -0.58
N MET A 75 8.37 -23.32 0.05
CA MET A 75 8.89 -24.50 -0.63
C MET A 75 7.79 -25.42 -1.19
N LYS A 76 6.53 -25.22 -0.78
CA LYS A 76 5.40 -26.03 -1.26
C LYS A 76 4.87 -25.57 -2.62
N ARG A 77 5.35 -24.43 -3.13
CA ARG A 77 4.93 -23.86 -4.40
C ARG A 77 5.66 -24.47 -5.59
N ASP A 78 4.96 -24.53 -6.71
CA ASP A 78 5.51 -25.03 -7.96
C ASP A 78 6.41 -23.97 -8.62
N ARG A 79 7.72 -24.16 -8.56
CA ARG A 79 8.71 -23.25 -9.14
C ARG A 79 8.89 -23.43 -10.65
N SER A 80 8.25 -24.43 -11.27
CA SER A 80 8.23 -24.59 -12.73
C SER A 80 7.23 -23.64 -13.40
N LEU A 81 6.32 -23.03 -12.62
CA LEU A 81 5.28 -22.13 -13.09
C LEU A 81 5.49 -20.72 -12.55
N ILE A 82 5.58 -19.75 -13.46
CA ILE A 82 5.69 -18.32 -13.15
C ILE A 82 4.49 -17.59 -13.75
N CYS A 83 3.71 -16.90 -12.91
CA CYS A 83 2.65 -16.00 -13.35
C CYS A 83 3.17 -14.55 -13.36
N ILE A 84 3.23 -13.96 -14.54
CA ILE A 84 3.63 -12.56 -14.72
C ILE A 84 2.39 -11.69 -14.53
N VAL A 85 2.49 -10.67 -13.68
CA VAL A 85 1.41 -9.72 -13.44
C VAL A 85 1.91 -8.29 -13.57
N GLU A 86 0.99 -7.38 -13.86
CA GLU A 86 1.32 -5.97 -14.03
C GLU A 86 1.64 -5.32 -12.68
N ASN A 87 0.75 -5.50 -11.70
CA ASN A 87 0.81 -4.82 -10.41
C ASN A 87 0.78 -5.79 -9.22
N PRO A 88 1.35 -5.40 -8.05
CA PRO A 88 1.28 -6.19 -6.82
C PRO A 88 -0.16 -6.53 -6.38
N SER A 89 -1.13 -5.67 -6.71
CA SER A 89 -2.55 -5.90 -6.43
C SER A 89 -3.10 -7.16 -7.11
N ASP A 90 -2.55 -7.50 -8.28
CA ASP A 90 -3.00 -8.64 -9.08
C ASP A 90 -2.56 -9.95 -8.44
N VAL A 91 -1.36 -9.98 -7.84
CA VAL A 91 -0.90 -11.09 -7.00
C VAL A 91 -1.90 -11.33 -5.87
N ASN A 92 -2.29 -10.26 -5.15
CA ASN A 92 -3.24 -10.37 -4.04
C ASN A 92 -4.60 -10.90 -4.49
N ALA A 93 -5.06 -10.53 -5.69
CA ALA A 93 -6.33 -11.04 -6.25
C ALA A 93 -6.26 -12.53 -6.57
N LEU A 94 -5.17 -12.98 -7.21
CA LEU A 94 -4.96 -14.40 -7.56
C LEU A 94 -4.78 -15.29 -6.34
N GLU A 95 -4.03 -14.82 -5.35
CA GLU A 95 -3.82 -15.53 -4.07
C GLU A 95 -5.13 -15.69 -3.30
N LYS A 96 -5.95 -14.63 -3.22
CA LYS A 96 -7.28 -14.70 -2.59
C LYS A 96 -8.23 -15.67 -3.28
N ALA A 97 -8.14 -15.79 -4.60
CA ALA A 97 -8.94 -16.74 -5.36
C ALA A 97 -8.49 -18.20 -5.17
N GLY A 98 -7.24 -18.42 -4.72
CA GLY A 98 -6.71 -19.78 -4.47
C GLY A 98 -6.52 -20.64 -5.73
N VAL A 99 -6.54 -20.01 -6.91
CA VAL A 99 -6.52 -20.70 -8.22
C VAL A 99 -5.12 -20.99 -8.75
N PHE A 100 -4.09 -20.43 -8.13
CA PHE A 100 -2.71 -20.55 -8.58
C PHE A 100 -1.78 -20.93 -7.42
N ARG A 101 -0.86 -21.86 -7.67
CA ARG A 101 0.10 -22.37 -6.66
C ARG A 101 1.56 -22.27 -7.11
N GLY A 102 1.82 -21.59 -8.22
CA GLY A 102 3.18 -21.27 -8.67
C GLY A 102 3.75 -20.03 -7.98
N VAL A 103 4.81 -19.48 -8.56
CA VAL A 103 5.41 -18.21 -8.14
C VAL A 103 5.01 -17.07 -9.09
N TYR A 104 5.25 -15.83 -8.68
CA TYR A 104 4.91 -14.65 -9.47
C TYR A 104 6.14 -13.87 -9.93
N HIS A 105 5.92 -12.99 -10.89
CA HIS A 105 6.82 -11.88 -11.19
C HIS A 105 5.98 -10.62 -11.47
N VAL A 106 6.31 -9.51 -10.82
CA VAL A 106 5.57 -8.25 -10.94
C VAL A 106 6.35 -7.26 -11.81
N LEU A 107 5.70 -6.74 -12.85
CA LEU A 107 6.34 -5.84 -13.82
C LEU A 107 6.43 -4.38 -13.35
N GLY A 108 5.43 -3.88 -12.63
CA GLY A 108 5.35 -2.48 -12.21
C GLY A 108 4.67 -1.54 -13.21
N GLY A 109 3.90 -2.08 -14.15
CA GLY A 109 3.14 -1.33 -15.16
C GLY A 109 3.06 -2.03 -16.52
N ALA A 110 2.25 -1.47 -17.42
CA ALA A 110 2.11 -1.89 -18.82
C ALA A 110 2.87 -0.94 -19.79
N LEU A 111 3.09 -1.42 -21.02
CA LEU A 111 3.76 -0.71 -22.13
C LEU A 111 2.83 0.23 -22.89
#